data_AF-A0A8S8YHI3-F1
#
_entry.id   AF-A0A8S8YHI3-F1
#
_cell.length_a   1.000
_cell.length_b   1.000
_cell.length_c   1.000
_cell.angle_alpha   90.00
_cell.angle_beta   90.00
_cell.angle_gamma   90.00
#
_symmetry.space_group_name_H-M   'P 1'
#
loop_
_entity.id
_entity.type
_entity.pdbx_description
1 polymer ?
#
loop_
_entity_poly.entity_id
_entity_poly.type
_entity_poly.pdbx_seq_one_letter_code
_entity_poly.pdbx_strand_id
1 'polypeptide(L)' 'MGGYLPSRLSPTIDETLPGNETYAAFDEGTPAGQEVSTTMVFVRLLRNLMKSEIGEKVFPNYS' A
#
# COMPACT_ATOMS: atom_id res chain seq x y z
N MET A 1 -4.07 23.87 35.48
CA MET A 1 -4.88 22.63 35.47
C MET A 1 -5.64 22.55 34.15
N GLY A 2 -4.92 22.34 33.03
CA GLY A 2 -5.47 22.21 31.69
C GLY A 2 -5.93 20.77 31.46
N GLY A 3 -7.17 20.49 31.86
CA GLY A 3 -7.75 19.15 31.91
C GLY A 3 -7.86 18.40 30.58
N TYR A 4 -8.40 17.18 30.69
CA TYR A 4 -8.40 16.05 29.77
C TYR A 4 -9.15 16.23 28.43
N LEU A 5 -8.59 15.69 27.32
CA LEU A 5 -9.04 14.44 26.69
C LEU A 5 -8.11 14.03 25.52
N PRO A 6 -7.88 12.74 25.25
CA PRO A 6 -7.40 12.31 23.93
C PRO A 6 -8.34 12.86 22.85
N SER A 7 -7.81 13.71 21.98
CA SER A 7 -8.51 14.25 20.82
C SER A 7 -8.14 13.42 19.59
N ARG A 8 -9.14 12.87 18.90
CA ARG A 8 -8.94 12.22 17.61
C ARG A 8 -9.16 13.24 16.51
N LEU A 9 -8.08 13.83 16.03
CA LEU A 9 -8.09 14.63 14.81
C LEU A 9 -8.15 13.67 13.62
N SER A 10 -9.13 13.86 12.74
CA SER A 10 -9.15 13.21 11.42
C SER A 10 -8.42 14.15 10.46
N PRO A 11 -7.14 13.89 10.14
CA PRO A 11 -6.42 14.72 9.18
C PRO A 11 -7.07 14.57 7.80
N THR A 12 -7.21 15.68 7.09
CA THR A 12 -7.48 15.64 5.65
C THR A 12 -6.21 15.20 4.95
N ILE A 13 -6.29 14.09 4.21
CA ILE A 13 -5.16 13.52 3.48
C ILE A 13 -5.28 14.00 2.03
N ASP A 14 -4.56 15.06 1.68
CA ASP A 14 -4.35 15.48 0.30
C ASP A 14 -3.13 14.75 -0.26
N GLU A 15 -3.32 13.48 -0.60
CA GLU A 15 -2.28 12.66 -1.22
C GLU A 15 -2.69 12.25 -2.62
N THR A 16 -1.76 12.42 -3.55
CA THR A 16 -1.93 11.90 -4.91
C THR A 16 -1.62 10.41 -4.85
N LEU A 17 -2.65 9.59 -5.05
CA LEU A 17 -2.46 8.14 -5.13
C LEU A 17 -1.81 7.77 -6.47
N PRO A 18 -1.01 6.70 -6.51
CA PRO A 18 -0.48 6.15 -7.76
C PRO A 18 -1.60 5.78 -8.73
N GLY A 19 -1.29 5.76 -10.03
CA GLY A 19 -2.24 5.33 -11.06
C GLY A 19 -2.60 3.84 -10.95
N ASN A 20 -3.69 3.45 -11.63
CA ASN A 20 -4.20 2.08 -11.61
C ASN A 20 -3.13 1.04 -12.01
N GLU A 21 -2.17 1.39 -12.85
CA GLU A 21 -1.06 0.53 -13.26
C GLU A 21 -0.23 0.02 -12.07
N THR A 22 -0.13 0.80 -10.99
CA THR A 22 0.59 0.40 -9.77
C THR A 22 -0.11 -0.76 -9.06
N TYR A 23 -1.43 -0.85 -9.21
CA TYR A 23 -2.31 -1.84 -8.58
C TYR A 23 -2.61 -3.06 -9.47
N ALA A 24 -2.21 -3.03 -10.74
CA ALA A 24 -2.52 -4.04 -11.75
C ALA A 24 -1.86 -5.41 -11.52
N ALA A 25 -1.16 -5.61 -10.38
CA ALA A 25 -0.54 -6.88 -10.00
C ALA A 25 -1.53 -8.07 -9.92
N PHE A 26 -2.83 -7.78 -9.89
CA PHE A 26 -3.93 -8.76 -9.93
C PHE A 26 -4.59 -8.89 -11.31
N ASP A 27 -4.39 -7.91 -12.21
CA ASP A 27 -5.08 -7.84 -13.51
C ASP A 27 -4.38 -8.70 -14.56
N GLU A 28 -3.05 -8.74 -14.52
CA GLU A 28 -2.26 -9.73 -15.23
C GLU A 28 -2.36 -11.05 -14.48
N GLY A 29 -3.36 -11.86 -14.85
CA GLY A 29 -3.45 -13.24 -14.40
C GLY A 29 -2.08 -13.95 -14.51
N THR A 30 -1.83 -14.92 -13.65
CA THR A 30 -0.54 -15.63 -13.67
C THR A 30 -0.28 -16.20 -15.06
N PRO A 31 0.97 -16.12 -15.59
CA PRO A 31 1.33 -16.79 -16.82
C PRO A 31 0.82 -18.24 -16.81
N ALA A 32 0.27 -18.70 -17.93
CA ALA A 32 -0.36 -20.02 -18.02
C ALA A 32 0.54 -21.11 -17.41
N GLY A 33 0.03 -21.81 -16.40
CA GLY A 33 0.74 -22.88 -15.69
C GLY A 33 1.54 -22.45 -14.45
N GLN A 34 1.55 -21.15 -14.10
CA GLN A 34 2.16 -20.67 -12.85
C GLN A 34 1.07 -20.45 -11.79
N GLU A 35 1.12 -21.20 -10.69
CA GLU A 35 0.32 -20.86 -9.51
C GLU A 35 1.06 -19.81 -8.68
N VAL A 36 0.41 -18.70 -8.38
CA VAL A 36 0.88 -17.73 -7.40
C VAL A 36 -0.13 -17.64 -6.27
N SER A 37 0.35 -17.66 -5.03
CA SER A 37 -0.51 -17.42 -3.87
C SER A 37 -0.86 -15.94 -3.75
N THR A 38 -1.95 -15.65 -3.05
CA THR A 38 -2.35 -14.28 -2.72
C THR A 38 -1.26 -13.53 -1.96
N THR A 39 -0.46 -14.21 -1.13
CA THR A 39 0.72 -13.64 -0.46
C THR A 39 1.79 -13.19 -1.46
N MET A 40 2.04 -13.99 -2.50
CA MET A 40 3.06 -13.66 -3.51
C MET A 40 2.64 -12.44 -4.33
N VAL A 41 1.35 -12.32 -4.66
CA VAL A 41 0.78 -11.14 -5.33
C VAL A 41 0.77 -9.92 -4.42
N PHE A 42 0.43 -10.07 -3.14
CA PHE A 42 0.50 -9.00 -2.15
C PHE A 42 1.92 -8.42 -2.02
N VAL A 43 2.94 -9.26 -1.98
CA VAL A 43 4.34 -8.80 -1.94
C VAL A 43 4.73 -8.06 -3.24
N ARG A 44 4.23 -8.48 -4.40
CA ARG A 44 4.44 -7.76 -5.66
C ARG A 44 3.79 -6.38 -5.63
N LEU A 45 2.55 -6.28 -5.14
CA LEU A 45 1.87 -5.00 -4.94
C LEU A 45 2.68 -4.09 -4.02
N LEU A 46 3.15 -4.58 -2.87
CA LEU A 46 3.99 -3.80 -1.95
C LEU A 46 5.26 -3.28 -2.63
N ARG A 47 5.92 -4.11 -3.45
CA ARG A 47 7.10 -3.68 -4.22
C ARG A 47 6.79 -2.58 -5.21
N ASN A 48 5.63 -2.63 -5.87
CA ASN A 48 5.21 -1.58 -6.80
C ASN A 48 4.89 -0.29 -6.04
N LEU A 49 4.18 -0.38 -4.92
CA LEU A 49 3.88 0.76 -4.06
C LEU A 49 5.16 1.43 -3.53
N MET A 50 6.16 0.67 -3.11
CA MET A 50 7.46 1.21 -2.67
C MET A 50 8.22 1.95 -3.79
N LYS A 51 7.91 1.71 -5.07
CA LYS A 51 8.51 2.40 -6.22
C LYS A 51 7.67 3.57 -6.74
N SER A 52 6.44 3.70 -6.26
CA SER A 52 5.52 4.77 -6.66
C SER A 52 5.81 6.08 -5.93
N GLU A 53 5.05 7.12 -6.23
CA GLU A 53 5.15 8.45 -5.63
C GLU A 53 4.93 8.43 -4.11
N ILE A 54 4.23 7.41 -3.59
CA ILE A 54 3.98 7.24 -2.15
C ILE A 54 4.94 6.26 -1.49
N GLY A 55 5.97 5.77 -2.19
CA GLY A 55 6.85 4.70 -1.71
C GLY A 55 7.52 4.98 -0.37
N GLU A 56 7.90 6.24 -0.10
CA GLU A 56 8.50 6.66 1.17
C GLU A 56 7.53 6.60 2.36
N LYS A 57 6.22 6.57 2.10
CA LYS A 57 5.15 6.46 3.12
C LYS A 57 4.75 5.01 3.38
N VAL A 58 5.19 4.08 2.54
CA VAL A 58 4.96 2.65 2.70
C VAL A 58 6.01 2.11 3.67
N PHE A 59 5.62 1.92 4.92
CA PHE A 59 6.49 1.31 5.94
C PHE A 59 6.21 -0.20 6.06
N PRO A 60 7.05 -1.08 5.46
CA PRO A 60 7.05 -2.49 5.84
C PRO A 60 7.59 -2.62 7.27
N ASN A 61 6.77 -3.15 8.18
CA ASN A 61 7.23 -3.47 9.54
C ASN A 61 8.22 -4.64 9.47
N TYR A 62 9.51 -4.33 9.63
CA TYR A 62 10.53 -5.31 10.00
C TYR A 62 10.70 -5.22 11.52
N SER A 63 9.98 -6.07 12.26
CA SER A 63 10.24 -6.32 13.69
C SER A 63 10.73 -7.74 13.89
#